data_AF-A0A1A6GJ91-F1
#
_entry.id   AF-A0A1A6GJ91-F1
#
_cell.length_a   1.000
_cell.length_b   1.000
_cell.length_c   1.000
_cell.angle_alpha   90.00
_cell.angle_beta   90.00
_cell.angle_gamma   90.00
#
_symmetry.space_group_name_H-M   'P 1'
#
loop_
_entity.id
_entity.type
_entity.pdbx_description
1 polymer ?
#
loop_
_entity_poly.entity_id
_entity_poly.type
_entity_poly.pdbx_seq_one_letter_code
_entity_poly.pdbx_strand_id
1 'polypeptide(L)'
;MNEIVCVSPPSSNGLGPVPVSVSVDRARIDSSLQFEYIDDPRVQRIEPEWSITSGHTPLTITGFNLDVIQEPRIRVKFNGKESVNVSNLW
;
A
#
# COMPACT_ATOMS: atom_id res chain seq x y z
N MET A 1 -11.02 23.01 4.53
CA MET A 1 -10.55 21.62 4.63
C MET A 1 -11.79 20.75 4.54
N ASN A 2 -12.01 20.09 3.40
CA ASN A 2 -13.27 19.39 3.06
C ASN A 2 -12.99 17.92 2.76
N GLU A 3 -12.20 17.25 3.61
CA GLU A 3 -11.75 15.88 3.41
C GLU A 3 -11.86 15.05 4.69
N ILE A 4 -12.07 13.75 4.51
CA ILE A 4 -11.99 12.74 5.56
C ILE A 4 -10.99 11.70 5.10
N VAL A 5 -9.98 11.43 5.92
CA VAL A 5 -8.93 10.44 5.63
C VAL A 5 -9.04 9.30 6.63
N CYS A 6 -9.04 8.07 6.14
CA CYS A 6 -9.06 6.87 6.97
C CYS A 6 -8.27 5.74 6.31
N VAL A 7 -7.92 4.73 7.11
CA VAL A 7 -7.30 3.49 6.63
C VAL A 7 -8.40 2.45 6.45
N SER A 8 -8.46 1.81 5.28
CA SER A 8 -9.42 0.74 5.04
C SER A 8 -9.13 -0.46 5.95
N PRO A 9 -10.16 -1.07 6.55
CA PRO A 9 -10.00 -2.33 7.26
C PRO A 9 -9.80 -3.50 6.28
N PRO A 10 -9.41 -4.69 6.76
CA PRO A 10 -9.55 -5.90 5.98
C PRO A 10 -11.01 -6.12 5.55
N SER A 11 -11.23 -6.61 4.34
CA SER A 11 -12.58 -6.89 3.84
C SER A 11 -13.20 -8.07 4.60
N SER A 12 -14.43 -7.88 5.09
CA SER A 12 -15.24 -8.97 5.66
C SER A 12 -15.90 -9.85 4.60
N ASN A 13 -16.06 -9.35 3.37
CA ASN A 13 -16.75 -10.02 2.27
C ASN A 13 -15.81 -10.58 1.20
N GLY A 14 -14.49 -10.46 1.42
CA GLY A 14 -13.48 -10.83 0.43
C GLY A 14 -13.31 -9.79 -0.68
N LEU A 15 -12.94 -10.25 -1.87
CA LEU A 15 -12.66 -9.40 -3.02
C LEU A 15 -13.94 -8.81 -3.63
N GLY A 16 -13.79 -7.66 -4.30
CA GLY A 16 -14.83 -7.00 -5.06
C GLY A 16 -15.28 -5.65 -4.48
N PRO A 17 -16.28 -5.03 -5.13
CA PRO A 17 -16.77 -3.72 -4.75
C PRO A 17 -17.59 -3.76 -3.45
N VAL A 18 -17.35 -2.80 -2.58
CA VAL A 18 -18.15 -2.53 -1.37
C VAL A 18 -18.65 -1.08 -1.36
N PRO A 19 -19.85 -0.83 -0.83
CA PRO A 19 -20.37 0.53 -0.71
C PRO A 19 -19.60 1.32 0.34
N VAL A 20 -19.33 2.60 0.06
CA VAL A 20 -18.77 3.53 1.04
C VAL A 20 -19.90 4.30 1.73
N SER A 21 -19.87 4.34 3.06
CA SER A 21 -20.81 5.11 3.86
C SER A 21 -20.10 5.82 4.99
N VAL A 22 -20.60 7.00 5.36
CA VAL A 22 -20.07 7.80 6.47
C VAL A 22 -21.20 7.99 7.47
N SER A 23 -20.91 7.77 8.74
CA SER A 23 -21.86 8.02 9.84
C SER A 23 -21.21 8.95 10.86
N VAL A 24 -21.91 10.03 11.21
CA VAL A 24 -21.48 11.03 12.21
C VAL A 24 -22.64 11.24 13.18
N ASP A 25 -22.43 10.93 14.44
CA ASP A 25 -23.46 10.89 15.48
C ASP A 25 -24.69 10.06 15.06
N ARG A 26 -25.83 10.72 14.83
CA ARG A 26 -27.08 10.09 14.40
C ARG A 26 -27.36 10.24 12.90
N ALA A 27 -26.47 10.89 12.16
CA ALA A 27 -26.59 11.07 10.72
C ALA A 27 -25.79 10.00 9.98
N ARG A 28 -26.39 9.42 8.95
CA ARG A 28 -25.74 8.46 8.05
C ARG A 28 -25.91 8.94 6.62
N ILE A 29 -24.81 8.92 5.88
CA ILE A 29 -24.77 9.25 4.46
C ILE A 29 -24.25 8.01 3.75
N ASP A 30 -25.11 7.40 2.94
CA ASP A 30 -24.72 6.36 2.01
C ASP A 30 -24.34 7.01 0.67
N SER A 31 -23.12 6.73 0.19
CA SER A 31 -22.61 7.28 -1.05
C SER A 31 -22.85 6.31 -2.22
N SER A 32 -22.94 6.83 -3.44
CA SER A 32 -22.84 5.99 -4.65
C SER A 32 -21.41 5.53 -4.95
N LEU A 33 -20.43 6.02 -4.19
CA LEU A 33 -19.03 5.60 -4.29
C LEU A 33 -18.86 4.15 -3.85
N GLN A 34 -18.10 3.40 -4.63
CA GLN A 34 -17.66 2.05 -4.30
C GLN A 34 -16.16 2.04 -4.03
N PHE A 35 -15.75 1.22 -3.07
CA PHE A 35 -14.35 0.87 -2.84
C PHE A 35 -14.17 -0.59 -3.26
N GLU A 36 -13.17 -0.88 -4.07
CA GLU A 36 -12.91 -2.24 -4.54
C GLU A 36 -11.74 -2.86 -3.79
N TYR A 37 -12.00 -3.99 -3.13
CA TYR A 37 -10.94 -4.84 -2.59
C TYR A 37 -10.45 -5.79 -3.68
N ILE A 38 -9.16 -5.73 -3.99
CA ILE A 38 -8.52 -6.63 -4.94
C ILE A 38 -7.51 -7.54 -4.22
N ASP A 39 -6.99 -8.52 -4.94
CA ASP A 39 -5.99 -9.45 -4.42
C ASP A 39 -4.74 -8.73 -3.91
N ASP A 40 -4.14 -9.28 -2.84
CA ASP A 40 -2.93 -8.75 -2.21
C ASP A 40 -1.76 -8.63 -3.22
N PRO A 41 -0.91 -7.60 -3.08
CA PRO A 41 0.28 -7.45 -3.91
C PRO A 41 1.28 -8.57 -3.64
N ARG A 42 1.90 -9.09 -4.71
CA ARG A 42 2.89 -10.18 -4.61
C ARG A 42 4.17 -9.82 -5.34
N VAL A 43 5.28 -9.76 -4.62
CA VAL A 43 6.63 -9.66 -5.20
C VAL A 43 7.04 -11.02 -5.76
N GLN A 44 7.48 -11.06 -7.01
CA GLN A 44 7.93 -12.27 -7.68
C GLN A 44 9.45 -12.29 -7.88
N ARG A 45 10.04 -11.16 -8.27
CA ARG A 45 11.48 -11.05 -8.54
C ARG A 45 11.99 -9.66 -8.17
N ILE A 46 13.25 -9.62 -7.75
CA ILE A 46 14.01 -8.41 -7.50
C ILE A 46 15.30 -8.53 -8.31
N GLU A 47 15.61 -7.53 -9.13
CA GLU A 47 16.83 -7.50 -9.94
C GLU A 47 17.53 -6.15 -9.78
N PRO A 48 18.82 -6.09 -9.44
CA PRO A 48 19.67 -7.22 -9.05
C PRO A 48 19.30 -7.85 -7.70
N GLU A 49 19.69 -9.11 -7.50
CA GLU A 49 19.57 -9.82 -6.20
C GLU A 49 20.62 -9.39 -5.16
N TRP A 50 21.36 -8.32 -5.45
CA TRP A 50 22.44 -7.81 -4.62
C TRP A 50 22.46 -6.28 -4.63
N SER A 51 23.08 -5.72 -3.60
CA SER A 51 23.40 -4.29 -3.51
C SER A 51 24.64 -4.12 -2.63
N ILE A 52 25.10 -2.89 -2.48
CA ILE A 52 26.20 -2.51 -1.59
C ILE A 52 25.66 -2.06 -0.24
N THR A 53 26.49 -2.11 0.81
CA THR A 53 26.08 -1.72 2.18
C THR A 53 25.52 -0.31 2.28
N SER A 54 25.99 0.61 1.43
CA SER A 54 25.48 1.99 1.35
C SER A 54 24.13 2.11 0.63
N GLY A 55 23.59 1.03 0.07
CA GLY A 55 22.35 1.01 -0.71
C GLY A 55 22.46 1.78 -2.03
N HIS A 56 21.37 2.44 -2.42
CA HIS A 56 21.23 3.27 -3.62
C HIS A 56 21.39 2.57 -4.98
N THR A 57 21.67 1.26 -5.00
CA THR A 57 21.57 0.47 -6.23
C THR A 57 20.11 0.46 -6.71
N PRO A 58 19.80 0.89 -7.94
CA PRO A 58 18.45 0.77 -8.48
C PRO A 58 18.02 -0.69 -8.52
N LEU A 59 16.86 -0.98 -7.94
CA LEU A 59 16.26 -2.31 -7.97
C LEU A 59 15.01 -2.28 -8.84
N THR A 60 14.89 -3.26 -9.73
CA THR A 60 13.69 -3.53 -10.51
C THR A 60 12.92 -4.65 -9.82
N ILE A 61 11.71 -4.33 -9.36
CA ILE A 61 10.82 -5.30 -8.73
C ILE A 61 9.73 -5.67 -9.73
N THR A 62 9.53 -6.97 -9.94
CA THR A 62 8.42 -7.49 -10.77
C THR A 62 7.52 -8.37 -9.92
N GLY A 63 6.22 -8.33 -10.18
CA GLY A 63 5.22 -9.00 -9.37
C GLY A 63 3.80 -8.73 -9.86
N PHE A 64 2.82 -8.96 -8.98
CA PHE A 64 1.39 -8.79 -9.25
C PHE A 64 0.79 -7.72 -8.33
N ASN A 65 -0.17 -6.96 -8.84
CA ASN A 65 -0.95 -5.93 -8.13
C ASN A 65 -0.09 -4.91 -7.38
N LEU A 66 1.10 -4.58 -7.88
CA LEU A 66 2.04 -3.68 -7.20
C LEU A 66 1.55 -2.22 -7.14
N ASP A 67 0.58 -1.88 -7.99
CA ASP A 67 -0.08 -0.59 -8.12
C ASP A 67 -1.16 -0.34 -7.06
N VAL A 68 -1.62 -1.38 -6.35
CA VAL A 68 -2.64 -1.25 -5.29
C VAL A 68 -2.13 -0.49 -4.05
N ILE A 69 -0.81 -0.48 -3.84
CA ILE A 69 -0.16 0.21 -2.73
C ILE A 69 0.27 1.60 -3.21
N GLN A 70 -0.31 2.64 -2.61
CA GLN A 70 -0.04 4.03 -2.99
C GLN A 70 1.42 4.47 -2.70
N GLU A 71 1.99 3.99 -1.59
CA GLU A 71 3.37 4.29 -1.18
C GLU A 71 4.14 3.00 -0.83
N PRO A 72 4.60 2.22 -1.82
CA PRO A 72 5.39 1.01 -1.55
C PRO A 72 6.78 1.39 -1.03
N ARG A 73 7.28 0.63 -0.05
CA ARG A 73 8.60 0.83 0.54
C ARG A 73 9.36 -0.48 0.67
N ILE A 74 10.67 -0.41 0.46
CA ILE A 74 11.66 -1.47 0.70
C ILE A 74 12.19 -1.30 2.11
N ARG A 75 12.17 -2.39 2.88
CA ARG A 75 12.64 -2.44 4.26
C ARG A 75 13.70 -3.52 4.39
N VAL A 76 14.86 -3.15 4.93
CA VAL A 76 16.03 -4.03 5.08
C VAL A 76 16.43 -4.06 6.55
N LYS A 77 16.65 -5.27 7.09
CA LYS A 77 17.16 -5.48 8.45
C LYS A 77 18.50 -6.20 8.40
N PHE A 78 19.55 -5.56 8.91
CA PHE A 78 20.91 -6.11 8.94
C PHE A 78 21.60 -5.74 10.27
N ASN A 79 22.23 -6.72 10.93
CA ASN A 79 22.89 -6.53 12.24
C ASN A 79 22.02 -5.80 13.29
N GLY A 80 20.73 -6.14 13.36
CA GLY A 80 19.79 -5.53 14.29
C GLY A 80 19.37 -4.09 13.96
N LYS A 81 19.92 -3.49 12.89
CA LYS A 81 19.51 -2.19 12.38
C LYS A 81 18.51 -2.36 11.24
N GLU A 82 17.53 -1.47 11.20
CA GLU A 82 16.50 -1.43 10.16
C GLU A 82 16.66 -0.15 9.34
N SER A 83 16.50 -0.27 8.02
CA SER A 83 16.48 0.84 7.09
C SER A 83 15.27 0.70 6.16
N VAL A 84 14.65 1.82 5.84
CA VAL A 84 13.52 1.91 4.89
C VAL A 84 13.90 2.94 3.85
N ASN A 85 13.70 2.65 2.56
CA ASN A 85 13.94 3.67 1.55
C ASN A 85 12.98 4.83 1.79
N VAL A 86 13.54 6.04 1.88
CA VAL A 86 12.74 7.25 1.88
C VAL A 86 12.45 7.56 0.43
N SER A 87 11.19 7.44 0.03
CA SER A 87 10.71 7.96 -1.24
C SER A 87 10.77 9.49 -1.17
N ASN A 88 11.94 10.05 -1.43
CA ASN A 88 12.02 11.43 -1.89
C ASN A 88 11.51 11.39 -3.32
N LEU A 89 10.20 11.63 -3.49
CA LEU A 89 9.67 12.11 -4.75
C LEU A 89 10.53 13.31 -5.18
N TRP A 90 10.98 13.28 -6.44
CA TRP A 90 11.79 14.32 -7.07
C TRP A 90 11.32 15.74 -6.76
#